data_AF-E2AYY8-F1
#
_entry.id   AF-E2AYY8-F1
#
_cell.length_a   1.000
_cell.length_b   1.000
_cell.length_c   1.000
_cell.angle_alpha   90.00
_cell.angle_beta   90.00
_cell.angle_gamma   90.00
#
_symmetry.space_group_name_H-M   'P 1'
#
loop_
_entity.id
_entity.type
_entity.pdbx_description
1 polymer ?
#
loop_
_entity_poly.entity_id
_entity_poly.type
_entity_poly.pdbx_seq_one_letter_code
_entity_poly.pdbx_strand_id
1 'polypeptide(L)'
;MENIQRFQAAIKNYGVPQEEIFQTADLFERRNIPQVTLCLYALGRLTQKHDWNGPSLGPKMAEENKRTFTEDQLRASEGQLNLQMGYNKGASQAGHGGFGNTRHM
;
A
#
# COMPACT_ATOMS: atom_id res chain seq x y z
N MET A 1 8.38 -34.00 5.07
CA MET A 1 7.29 -33.01 5.21
C MET A 1 7.30 -32.33 6.57
N GLU A 2 7.62 -33.04 7.66
CA GLU A 2 7.63 -32.48 9.03
C GLU A 2 8.43 -31.17 9.17
N ASN A 3 9.64 -31.08 8.59
CA ASN A 3 10.44 -29.83 8.64
C ASN A 3 9.73 -28.64 8.00
N ILE A 4 8.99 -28.85 6.91
CA ILE A 4 8.23 -27.80 6.23
C ILE A 4 7.07 -27.35 7.12
N GLN A 5 6.37 -28.29 7.76
CA GLN A 5 5.28 -27.98 8.68
C GLN A 5 5.77 -27.23 9.92
N ARG A 6 6.92 -27.64 10.49
CA ARG A 6 7.57 -26.93 11.61
C ARG A 6 7.93 -25.49 11.22
N PHE A 7 8.48 -25.29 10.02
CA PHE A 7 8.76 -23.95 9.49
C PHE A 7 7.47 -23.13 9.35
N GLN A 8 6.44 -23.66 8.68
CA GLN A 8 5.15 -22.98 8.48
C GLN A 8 4.51 -22.56 9.81
N ALA A 9 4.52 -23.44 10.82
CA ALA A 9 4.00 -23.14 12.14
C ALA A 9 4.80 -22.02 12.83
N ALA A 10 6.14 -22.06 12.74
CA ALA A 10 7.00 -21.05 13.33
C ALA A 10 6.77 -19.65 12.71
N ILE A 11 6.73 -19.55 11.38
CA ILE A 11 6.55 -18.26 10.71
C ILE A 11 5.13 -17.70 10.88
N LYS A 12 4.13 -18.57 11.00
CA LYS A 12 2.76 -18.17 11.34
C LYS A 12 2.71 -17.53 12.73
N ASN A 13 3.36 -18.15 13.72
CA ASN A 13 3.47 -17.60 15.08
C ASN A 13 4.34 -16.34 15.12
N TYR A 14 5.29 -16.20 14.20
CA TYR A 14 6.08 -14.98 14.03
C TYR A 14 5.27 -13.80 13.46
N GLY A 15 4.08 -14.05 12.91
CA GLY A 15 3.19 -13.02 12.38
C GLY A 15 3.19 -12.89 10.85
N VAL A 16 3.78 -13.84 10.11
CA VAL A 16 3.62 -13.89 8.65
C VAL A 16 2.14 -14.17 8.33
N PRO A 17 1.48 -13.37 7.48
CA PRO A 17 0.09 -13.59 7.09
C PRO A 17 -0.11 -14.97 6.44
N GLN A 18 -1.21 -15.64 6.76
CA GLN A 18 -1.48 -17.02 6.33
C GLN A 18 -1.52 -17.15 4.80
N GLU A 19 -1.99 -16.13 4.11
CA GLU A 19 -2.06 -16.00 2.66
C GLU A 19 -0.68 -15.96 1.97
N GLU A 20 0.36 -15.57 2.69
CA GLU A 20 1.74 -15.51 2.19
C GLU A 20 2.56 -16.75 2.57
N ILE A 21 1.98 -17.68 3.33
CA ILE A 21 2.62 -18.96 3.67
C ILE A 21 2.40 -19.97 2.54
N PHE A 22 3.49 -20.49 1.98
CA PHE A 22 3.45 -21.51 0.93
C PHE A 22 2.92 -22.86 1.45
N GLN A 23 2.34 -23.67 0.57
CA GLN A 23 1.87 -25.02 0.87
C GLN A 23 2.99 -26.07 0.77
N THR A 24 2.87 -27.19 1.46
CA THR A 24 3.93 -28.23 1.47
C THR A 24 4.29 -28.72 0.05
N ALA A 25 3.32 -28.85 -0.84
CA ALA A 25 3.53 -29.27 -2.23
C ALA A 25 4.33 -28.23 -3.05
N ASP A 26 4.21 -26.94 -2.73
CA ASP A 26 4.90 -25.86 -3.45
C ASP A 26 6.42 -26.04 -3.40
N LEU A 27 6.94 -26.45 -2.23
CA LEU A 27 8.36 -26.72 -2.02
C LEU A 27 8.74 -28.18 -2.27
N PHE A 28 7.99 -29.14 -1.69
CA PHE A 28 8.37 -30.56 -1.72
C PHE A 28 8.25 -31.18 -3.11
N GLU A 29 7.15 -30.89 -3.82
CA GLU A 29 6.92 -31.34 -5.20
C GLU A 29 7.40 -30.31 -6.23
N ARG A 30 7.94 -29.18 -5.77
CA ARG A 30 8.35 -28.03 -6.59
C ARG A 30 7.25 -27.47 -7.48
N ARG A 31 5.99 -27.54 -7.05
CA ARG A 31 4.86 -27.03 -7.86
C ARG A 31 4.84 -25.51 -7.99
N ASN A 32 5.35 -24.79 -7.00
CA ASN A 32 5.28 -23.32 -6.98
C ASN A 32 6.41 -22.70 -6.14
N ILE A 33 7.63 -22.78 -6.65
CA ILE A 33 8.79 -22.12 -6.04
C ILE A 33 8.62 -20.60 -5.89
N PRO A 34 7.96 -19.87 -6.83
CA PRO A 34 7.68 -18.45 -6.63
C PRO A 34 6.93 -18.13 -5.33
N GLN A 35 5.94 -18.94 -4.92
CA GLN A 35 5.24 -18.76 -3.64
C GLN A 35 6.16 -18.96 -2.43
N VAL A 36 7.09 -19.91 -2.51
CA VAL A 36 8.11 -20.11 -1.47
C VAL A 36 8.99 -18.87 -1.35
N THR A 37 9.44 -18.32 -2.47
CA THR A 37 10.25 -17.09 -2.50
C THR A 37 9.49 -15.91 -1.92
N LEU A 38 8.21 -15.73 -2.28
CA LEU A 38 7.35 -14.68 -1.75
C LEU A 38 7.21 -14.79 -0.22
N CYS A 39 7.01 -16.00 0.29
CA CYS A 39 6.97 -16.27 1.73
C CYS A 39 8.27 -15.86 2.46
N LEU A 40 9.44 -16.09 1.84
CA LEU A 40 10.72 -15.67 2.41
C LEU A 40 10.87 -14.13 2.44
N TYR A 41 10.42 -13.42 1.41
CA TYR A 41 10.37 -11.96 1.43
C TYR A 41 9.38 -11.42 2.47
N ALA A 42 8.25 -12.10 2.66
CA ALA A 42 7.27 -11.76 3.70
C ALA A 42 7.82 -11.92 5.12
N LEU A 43 8.61 -12.97 5.36
CA LEU A 43 9.34 -13.13 6.62
C LEU A 43 10.41 -12.03 6.75
N GLY A 44 11.20 -11.79 5.70
CA GLY A 44 12.27 -10.78 5.68
C GLY A 44 11.79 -9.38 6.07
N ARG A 45 10.69 -8.90 5.47
CA ARG A 45 10.12 -7.58 5.80
C ARG A 45 9.56 -7.51 7.23
N LEU A 46 9.09 -8.62 7.80
CA LEU A 46 8.61 -8.69 9.18
C LEU A 46 9.74 -8.69 10.19
N THR A 47 10.87 -9.37 9.90
CA THR A 47 12.03 -9.34 10.80
C THR A 47 12.52 -7.92 11.07
N GLN A 48 12.38 -7.01 10.11
CA GLN A 48 12.73 -5.59 10.26
C GLN A 48 11.86 -4.82 11.27
N LYS A 49 10.71 -5.37 11.69
CA LYS A 49 9.84 -4.80 12.75
C LYS A 49 10.08 -5.41 14.14
N HIS A 50 10.86 -6.49 14.22
CA HIS A 50 11.18 -7.19 15.46
C HIS A 50 12.67 -7.03 15.80
N ASP A 51 13.10 -7.54 16.96
CA ASP A 51 14.50 -7.45 17.45
C ASP A 51 15.47 -8.38 16.70
N TRP A 52 15.41 -8.41 15.38
CA TRP A 52 16.33 -9.16 14.53
C TRP A 52 17.56 -8.31 14.20
N ASN A 53 18.73 -8.74 14.68
CA ASN A 53 20.01 -8.06 14.47
C ASN A 53 20.81 -8.58 13.25
N GLY A 54 20.21 -9.46 12.44
CA GLY A 54 20.85 -10.01 11.24
C GLY A 54 20.62 -9.15 10.00
N PRO A 55 21.07 -9.62 8.82
CA PRO A 55 20.85 -8.91 7.56
C PRO A 55 19.36 -8.79 7.25
N SER A 56 18.98 -7.66 6.64
CA SER A 56 17.62 -7.40 6.17
C SER A 56 17.39 -7.96 4.76
N LEU A 57 16.20 -8.49 4.51
CA LEU A 57 15.75 -8.92 3.18
C LEU A 57 14.47 -8.17 2.78
N GLY A 58 14.48 -7.56 1.60
CA GLY A 58 13.32 -6.88 1.03
C GLY A 58 13.08 -5.47 1.58
N PRO A 59 12.09 -4.75 1.02
CA PRO A 59 11.78 -3.38 1.42
C PRO A 59 11.21 -3.32 2.84
N LYS A 60 11.48 -2.22 3.55
CA LYS A 60 10.86 -1.94 4.85
C LYS A 60 9.35 -1.76 4.65
N MET A 61 8.56 -2.38 5.51
CA MET A 61 7.12 -2.14 5.55
C MET A 61 6.83 -0.68 5.91
N ALA A 62 5.93 -0.05 5.17
CA ALA A 62 5.50 1.31 5.47
C ALA A 62 4.85 1.39 6.85
N GLU A 63 5.09 2.51 7.53
CA GLU A 63 4.45 2.87 8.79
C GLU A 63 3.47 4.02 8.54
N GLU A 64 2.40 4.07 9.33
CA GLU A 64 1.40 5.13 9.23
C GLU A 64 2.02 6.48 9.62
N ASN A 65 2.00 7.44 8.71
CA ASN A 65 2.41 8.81 9.00
C ASN A 65 1.19 9.63 9.47
N LYS A 66 0.87 9.52 10.76
CA LYS A 66 -0.19 10.31 11.39
C LYS A 66 0.23 11.78 11.46
N ARG A 67 -0.36 12.61 10.61
CA ARG A 67 -0.19 14.06 10.66
C ARG A 67 -1.31 14.67 11.49
N THR A 68 -0.93 15.43 12.51
CA THR A 68 -1.85 16.23 13.30
C THR A 68 -1.76 17.68 12.84
N PHE A 69 -2.91 18.28 12.55
CA PHE A 69 -3.01 19.70 12.22
C PHE A 69 -3.55 20.46 13.42
N THR A 70 -3.10 21.69 13.61
CA THR A 70 -3.69 22.59 14.61
C THR A 70 -5.10 22.98 14.19
N GLU A 71 -5.96 23.32 15.14
CA GLU A 71 -7.32 23.78 14.86
C GLU A 71 -7.35 24.95 13.87
N ASP A 72 -6.44 25.92 14.02
CA ASP A 72 -6.34 27.06 13.10
C ASP A 72 -5.97 26.65 11.67
N GLN A 73 -5.16 25.59 11.49
CA GLN A 73 -4.83 25.04 10.17
C GLN A 73 -6.04 24.32 9.55
N LEU A 74 -6.82 23.60 10.36
CA LEU A 74 -8.05 22.96 9.91
C LEU A 74 -9.08 24.01 9.49
N ARG A 75 -9.30 25.05 10.30
CA ARG A 75 -10.20 26.17 9.99
C ARG A 75 -9.75 26.97 8.77
N ALA A 76 -8.44 27.16 8.59
CA ALA A 76 -7.91 27.81 7.38
C ALA A 76 -8.21 27.02 6.10
N SER A 77 -8.44 25.71 6.19
CA SER A 77 -8.81 24.87 5.04
C SER A 77 -10.30 24.95 4.68
N GLU A 78 -11.19 25.32 5.60
CA GLU A 78 -12.64 25.39 5.37
C GLU A 78 -13.02 26.42 4.29
N GLY A 79 -12.18 27.44 4.10
CA GLY A 79 -12.34 28.46 3.05
C GLY A 79 -11.73 28.10 1.69
N GLN A 80 -11.02 26.97 1.56
CA GLN A 80 -10.42 26.57 0.29
C GLN A 80 -11.41 25.78 -0.58
N LEU A 81 -11.84 26.39 -1.68
CA LEU A 81 -12.59 25.71 -2.73
C LEU A 81 -11.65 24.87 -3.61
N ASN A 82 -11.85 23.56 -3.63
CA ASN A 82 -11.13 22.65 -4.52
C ASN A 82 -11.34 23.04 -6.00
N LEU A 83 -10.30 22.85 -6.83
CA LEU A 83 -10.30 23.25 -8.25
C LEU A 83 -11.44 22.63 -9.07
N GLN A 84 -11.97 21.48 -8.64
CA GLN A 84 -13.12 20.82 -9.26
C GLN A 84 -14.48 21.46 -8.89
N MET A 85 -14.54 22.28 -7.83
CA MET A 85 -15.76 22.97 -7.38
C MET A 85 -15.85 24.43 -7.88
N GLY A 86 -15.08 24.79 -8.91
CA GLY A 86 -15.45 25.89 -9.79
C GLY A 86 -15.21 27.31 -9.28
N TYR A 87 -14.15 27.56 -8.50
CA TYR A 87 -13.69 28.94 -8.33
C TYR A 87 -12.67 29.32 -9.41
N ASN A 88 -13.16 29.94 -10.49
CA ASN A 88 -12.35 30.38 -11.63
C ASN A 88 -12.03 31.90 -11.56
N LYS A 89 -11.72 32.44 -10.37
CA LYS A 89 -11.29 33.84 -10.21
C LYS A 89 -12.20 34.88 -10.91
N GLY A 90 -13.50 34.64 -10.94
CA GLY A 90 -14.48 35.53 -11.56
C GLY A 90 -14.58 35.43 -13.08
N ALA A 91 -13.91 34.46 -13.73
CA ALA A 91 -14.41 34.00 -15.03
C ALA A 91 -15.83 33.45 -14.79
N SER A 92 -16.73 33.49 -15.76
CA SER A 92 -17.97 32.72 -15.65
C SER A 92 -18.00 31.81 -16.86
N GLN A 93 -18.63 30.64 -16.74
CA GLN A 93 -18.92 29.83 -17.91
C GLN A 93 -19.98 30.51 -18.81
N ALA A 94 -20.43 31.73 -18.47
CA ALA A 94 -21.27 32.54 -19.35
C ALA A 94 -20.48 32.83 -20.64
N GLY A 95 -20.91 32.22 -21.75
CA GLY A 95 -20.26 32.32 -23.06
C GLY A 95 -19.45 31.09 -23.47
N HIS A 96 -19.20 30.12 -22.59
CA HIS A 96 -18.70 28.81 -23.01
C HIS A 96 -19.88 28.04 -23.61
N GLY A 97 -20.09 28.17 -24.92
CA GLY A 97 -21.00 27.30 -25.64
C GLY A 97 -20.63 25.85 -25.32
N GLY A 98 -21.61 25.04 -24.90
CA GLY A 98 -21.37 23.66 -24.50
C GLY A 98 -20.57 22.89 -25.56
N PHE A 99 -19.90 21.82 -25.12
CA PHE A 99 -19.14 20.93 -26.00
C PHE A 99 -19.96 20.57 -27.24
N GLY A 100 -19.55 21.07 -28.41
CA GLY A 100 -20.26 20.90 -29.68
C GLY A 100 -20.57 22.18 -30.46
N ASN A 101 -20.32 23.38 -29.92
CA ASN A 101 -20.54 24.60 -30.69
C ASN A 101 -19.53 24.75 -31.84
N THR A 102 -20.02 24.95 -33.06
CA THR A 102 -19.19 25.19 -34.25
C THR A 102 -18.51 26.54 -34.19
N ARG A 103 -17.20 26.56 -34.40
CA ARG A 103 -16.43 27.80 -34.60
C ARG A 103 -16.84 28.37 -35.95
N HIS A 104 -17.53 29.51 -35.97
CA HIS A 104 -17.57 30.32 -37.18
C HIS A 104 -16.16 30.89 -37.41
N MET A 105 -15.57 30.59 -38.58
CA MET A 105 -14.35 31.25 -39.06
C MET A 105 -14.65 32.68 -39.47
#